data_AF-A0A6S8B586-F1
#
_entry.id   AF-A0A6S8B586-F1
#
_cell.length_a   1.000
_cell.length_b   1.000
_cell.length_c   1.000
_cell.angle_alpha   90.00
_cell.angle_beta   90.00
_cell.angle_gamma   90.00
#
_symmetry.space_group_name_H-M   'P 1'
#
loop_
_entity.id
_entity.type
_entity.pdbx_description
1 polymer ?
#
loop_
_entity_poly.entity_id
_entity_poly.type
_entity_poly.pdbx_seq_one_letter_code
_entity_poly.pdbx_strand_id
1 'polypeptide(L)'
;MEITTTIQLPRVLKKTSSSLASPSPSFSVYVSKDYFKFNAAHFIAFKGYREKLHGHNYKVDLKIWGRKNGDGYVLDFGKIKAVLRDLCKDINEHVILPVNSNVLEISEKGENVNVKCEDGSLFSFPRNDCKLLPIEHSSAEELAEYILGKTIEHFSEEYLLQMRGVTAMEIAVSEAPNQLATCRIQLPALTAGKVAPAQAATEIQSNQIKTVQADFDISKNAHPRKRVKPCLCAT
;
A
#
# COMPACT_ATOMS: atom_id res chain seq x y z
N MET A 1 15.51 13.89 41.71
CA MET A 1 14.72 15.08 41.34
C MET A 1 13.91 14.71 40.11
N GLU A 2 12.66 14.31 40.28
CA GLU A 2 11.76 14.02 39.16
C GLU A 2 11.13 15.34 38.70
N ILE A 3 11.56 15.83 37.54
CA ILE A 3 10.95 16.99 36.92
C ILE A 3 9.81 16.48 36.02
N THR A 4 8.68 16.14 36.64
CA THR A 4 7.46 15.76 35.91
C THR A 4 6.76 17.03 35.42
N THR A 5 7.33 17.69 34.42
CA THR A 5 6.65 18.81 33.76
C THR A 5 5.64 18.24 32.76
N THR A 6 4.46 17.87 33.26
CA THR A 6 3.31 17.61 32.39
C THR A 6 2.93 18.92 31.72
N ILE A 7 3.16 19.04 30.40
CA ILE A 7 2.66 20.16 29.60
C ILE A 7 1.13 20.11 29.67
N GLN A 8 0.54 20.98 30.49
CA GLN A 8 -0.91 21.18 30.49
C GLN A 8 -1.27 22.04 29.27
N LEU A 9 -2.05 21.46 28.34
CA LEU A 9 -2.72 22.26 27.32
C LEU A 9 -3.56 23.35 28.01
N PRO A 10 -3.60 24.59 27.47
CA PRO A 10 -4.41 25.64 28.05
C PRO A 10 -5.86 25.17 28.19
N ARG A 11 -6.41 25.20 29.42
CA ARG A 11 -7.84 24.98 29.67
C ARG A 11 -8.63 26.16 29.08
N VAL A 12 -8.81 26.16 27.77
CA VAL A 12 -9.92 26.87 27.15
C VAL A 12 -11.14 25.98 27.37
N LEU A 13 -12.23 26.57 27.87
CA LEU A 13 -13.47 25.97 28.38
C LEU A 13 -13.50 25.79 29.92
N LYS A 14 -13.84 26.88 30.62
CA LYS A 14 -14.38 26.83 31.99
C LYS A 14 -15.88 26.51 31.94
N LYS A 15 -16.23 25.39 32.58
CA LYS A 15 -17.48 25.04 33.28
C LYS A 15 -18.82 25.08 32.51
N THR A 16 -19.30 23.89 32.16
CA THR A 16 -20.64 23.44 32.56
C THR A 16 -20.52 22.05 33.19
N SER A 17 -21.23 21.86 34.30
CA SER A 17 -21.24 20.63 35.09
C SER A 17 -21.91 19.48 34.33
N SER A 18 -21.09 18.63 33.73
CA SER A 18 -21.42 17.23 33.46
C SER A 18 -20.11 16.45 33.45
N SER A 19 -20.13 15.20 33.91
CA SER A 19 -18.96 14.33 34.04
C SER A 19 -18.40 13.85 32.69
N LEU A 20 -18.20 14.77 31.75
CA LEU A 20 -17.53 14.50 30.49
C LEU A 20 -16.03 14.49 30.75
N ALA A 21 -15.39 13.35 30.46
CA ALA A 21 -13.94 13.23 30.45
C ALA A 21 -13.33 14.44 29.70
N SER A 22 -12.29 15.05 30.27
CA SER A 22 -11.60 16.16 29.62
C SER A 22 -11.16 15.75 28.21
N PRO A 23 -11.39 16.58 27.17
CA PRO A 23 -11.06 16.21 25.80
C PRO A 23 -9.58 15.87 25.71
N SER A 24 -9.29 14.62 25.34
CA SER A 24 -7.92 14.17 25.10
C SER A 24 -7.46 14.73 23.76
N PRO A 25 -6.21 15.25 23.64
CA PRO A 25 -5.70 15.70 22.36
C PRO A 25 -5.70 14.55 21.35
N SER A 26 -6.24 14.80 20.17
CA SER A 26 -6.10 13.92 19.00
C SER A 26 -4.87 14.33 18.21
N PHE A 27 -4.09 13.36 17.74
CA PHE A 27 -2.88 13.60 16.96
C PHE A 27 -3.05 13.08 15.54
N SER A 28 -2.38 13.73 14.60
CA SER A 28 -2.14 13.16 13.29
C SER A 28 -0.66 13.28 12.94
N VAL A 29 -0.16 12.30 12.21
CA VAL A 29 1.19 12.32 11.64
C VAL A 29 1.07 12.25 10.12
N TYR A 30 1.85 13.07 9.44
CA TYR A 30 1.90 13.15 7.98
C TYR A 30 3.33 12.90 7.52
N VAL A 31 3.50 12.00 6.55
CA VAL A 31 4.80 11.54 6.08
C VAL A 31 4.83 11.63 4.56
N SER A 32 5.66 12.56 4.08
CA SER A 32 5.94 12.82 2.66
C SER A 32 7.46 12.87 2.47
N LYS A 33 7.98 12.11 1.51
CA LYS A 33 9.40 12.08 1.16
C LYS A 33 9.57 11.85 -0.35
N ASP A 34 10.63 12.42 -0.91
CA ASP A 34 10.91 12.37 -2.36
C ASP A 34 11.18 10.96 -2.88
N TYR A 35 11.49 10.02 -1.99
CA TYR A 35 11.71 8.61 -2.33
C TYR A 35 10.47 7.72 -2.14
N PHE A 36 9.33 8.26 -1.71
CA PHE A 36 8.05 7.56 -1.81
C PHE A 36 7.48 7.74 -3.21
N LYS A 37 8.18 7.17 -4.20
CA LYS A 37 7.85 7.34 -5.60
C LYS A 37 8.00 6.03 -6.36
N PHE A 38 7.17 5.89 -7.39
CA PHE A 38 7.29 4.83 -8.37
C PHE A 38 7.06 5.41 -9.76
N ASN A 39 7.95 5.09 -10.69
CA ASN A 39 7.80 5.48 -12.08
C ASN A 39 7.10 4.32 -12.79
N ALA A 40 5.96 4.57 -13.41
CA ALA A 40 5.20 3.50 -14.05
C ALA A 40 4.53 3.98 -15.34
N ALA A 41 4.40 3.07 -16.29
CA ALA A 41 3.59 3.26 -17.47
C ALA A 41 2.16 2.76 -17.22
N HIS A 42 1.18 3.41 -17.83
CA HIS A 42 -0.23 3.01 -17.73
C HIS A 42 -1.04 3.61 -18.89
N PHE A 43 -2.31 3.21 -18.96
CA PHE A 43 -3.34 3.92 -19.70
C PHE A 43 -4.70 3.63 -19.06
N ILE A 44 -5.53 4.64 -18.97
CA ILE A 44 -6.92 4.56 -18.57
C ILE A 44 -7.77 4.03 -19.73
N ALA A 45 -8.60 3.05 -19.39
CA ALA A 45 -9.67 2.57 -20.24
C ALA A 45 -10.92 2.38 -19.38
N PHE A 46 -12.06 2.86 -19.86
CA PHE A 46 -13.39 2.60 -19.32
C PHE A 46 -14.39 2.54 -20.49
N LYS A 47 -15.66 2.28 -20.23
CA LYS A 47 -16.63 2.01 -21.30
C LYS A 47 -16.65 3.10 -22.37
N GLY A 48 -16.28 2.74 -23.60
CA GLY A 48 -16.25 3.67 -24.75
C GLY A 48 -15.10 4.68 -24.76
N TYR A 49 -14.10 4.54 -23.89
CA TYR A 49 -12.93 5.42 -23.83
C TYR A 49 -11.64 4.65 -23.55
N ARG A 50 -10.57 5.05 -24.23
CA ARG A 50 -9.22 4.56 -23.99
C ARG A 50 -8.22 5.64 -24.34
N GLU A 51 -7.40 6.04 -23.39
CA GLU A 51 -6.29 6.96 -23.65
C GLU A 51 -5.04 6.23 -24.16
N LYS A 52 -4.08 6.95 -24.74
CA LYS A 52 -2.81 6.35 -25.22
C LYS A 52 -1.91 5.94 -24.04
N LEU A 53 -1.12 4.88 -24.25
CA LEU A 53 -0.07 4.46 -23.32
C LEU A 53 0.90 5.62 -23.07
N HIS A 54 1.15 5.90 -21.81
CA HIS A 54 2.13 6.88 -21.34
C HIS A 54 2.60 6.47 -19.94
N GLY A 55 3.17 7.39 -19.15
CA GLY A 55 3.57 7.09 -17.78
C GLY A 55 3.80 8.33 -16.93
N HIS A 56 3.95 8.09 -15.63
CA HIS A 56 4.11 9.11 -14.61
C HIS A 56 5.22 8.76 -13.61
N ASN A 57 5.73 9.79 -12.95
CA ASN A 57 6.54 9.66 -11.75
C ASN A 57 5.60 9.83 -10.55
N TYR A 58 4.93 8.76 -10.14
CA TYR A 58 3.97 8.82 -9.05
C TYR A 58 4.65 9.11 -7.72
N LYS A 59 3.98 9.85 -6.84
CA LYS A 59 4.40 10.09 -5.46
C LYS A 59 3.32 9.65 -4.48
N VAL A 60 3.73 9.04 -3.37
CA VAL A 60 2.85 8.53 -2.31
C VAL A 60 3.11 9.28 -1.01
N ASP A 61 2.04 9.81 -0.42
CA ASP A 61 2.07 10.41 0.91
C ASP A 61 1.10 9.68 1.85
N LEU A 62 1.45 9.59 3.14
CA LEU A 62 0.62 8.92 4.15
C LEU A 62 0.28 9.88 5.29
N LYS A 63 -0.99 9.89 5.68
CA LYS A 63 -1.46 10.53 6.90
C LYS A 63 -2.17 9.52 7.80
N ILE A 64 -1.84 9.57 9.09
CA ILE A 64 -2.40 8.67 10.11
C ILE A 64 -2.94 9.54 11.25
N TRP A 65 -4.14 9.21 11.72
CA TRP A 65 -4.75 9.80 12.91
C TRP A 65 -4.81 8.78 14.04
N GLY A 66 -4.58 9.23 15.27
CA GLY A 66 -4.66 8.37 16.44
C GLY A 66 -4.24 9.06 17.73
N ARG A 67 -4.13 8.27 18.81
CA ARG A 67 -3.61 8.75 20.09
C ARG A 67 -2.08 8.70 20.11
N LYS A 68 -1.48 9.56 20.92
CA LYS A 68 -0.07 9.40 21.32
C LYS A 68 0.03 8.28 22.36
N ASN A 69 0.98 7.36 22.19
CA ASN A 69 1.22 6.26 23.12
C ASN A 69 2.32 6.61 24.14
N GLY A 70 2.61 5.70 25.07
CA GLY A 70 3.58 5.93 26.15
C GLY A 70 5.02 6.21 25.67
N ASP A 71 5.35 5.74 24.46
CA ASP A 71 6.61 6.03 23.76
C ASP A 71 6.65 7.42 23.10
N GLY A 72 5.56 8.19 23.20
CA GLY A 72 5.47 9.52 22.62
C GLY A 72 5.04 9.57 21.16
N TYR A 73 4.74 8.43 20.52
CA TYR A 73 4.38 8.37 19.10
C TYR A 73 2.92 7.95 18.86
N VAL A 74 2.33 8.45 17.78
CA VAL A 74 1.14 7.81 17.18
C VAL A 74 1.61 6.50 16.54
N LEU A 75 2.52 6.61 15.58
CA LEU A 75 3.20 5.49 14.94
C LEU A 75 4.62 5.92 14.55
N ASP A 76 5.58 5.01 14.63
CA ASP A 76 6.99 5.27 14.36
C ASP A 76 7.23 5.66 12.88
N PHE A 77 7.86 6.82 12.65
CA PHE A 77 8.16 7.30 11.30
C PHE A 77 9.09 6.38 10.49
N GLY A 78 10.04 5.69 11.14
CA GLY A 78 10.90 4.70 10.53
C GLY A 78 10.10 3.53 9.97
N LYS A 79 9.11 3.02 10.73
CA LYS A 79 8.21 1.96 10.25
C LYS A 79 7.37 2.44 9.06
N ILE A 80 6.79 3.64 9.12
CA ILE A 80 6.05 4.24 7.98
C ILE A 80 6.94 4.31 6.75
N LYS A 81 8.16 4.84 6.90
CA LYS A 81 9.11 5.00 5.80
C LYS A 81 9.55 3.66 5.19
N ALA A 82 9.63 2.60 5.98
CA ALA A 82 9.95 1.27 5.47
C ALA A 82 8.81 0.76 4.57
N VAL A 83 7.58 0.72 5.11
CA VAL A 83 6.40 0.21 4.40
C VAL A 83 6.16 0.96 3.08
N LEU A 84 6.12 2.30 3.10
CA LEU A 84 5.85 3.06 1.88
C LEU A 84 6.94 2.90 0.82
N ARG A 85 8.21 2.77 1.24
CA ARG A 85 9.33 2.55 0.32
C ARG A 85 9.21 1.19 -0.35
N ASP A 86 8.89 0.16 0.40
CA ASP A 86 8.78 -1.21 -0.12
C ASP A 86 7.60 -1.34 -1.08
N LEU A 87 6.46 -0.74 -0.76
CA LEU A 87 5.30 -0.67 -1.66
C LEU A 87 5.59 0.11 -2.94
N CYS A 88 6.25 1.27 -2.85
CA CYS A 88 6.64 2.02 -4.05
C CYS A 88 7.62 1.21 -4.91
N LYS A 89 8.61 0.56 -4.29
CA LYS A 89 9.61 -0.25 -4.99
C LYS A 89 8.98 -1.44 -5.72
N ASP A 90 7.94 -2.05 -5.15
CA ASP A 90 7.21 -3.17 -5.72
C ASP A 90 6.44 -2.83 -7.01
N ILE A 91 6.10 -1.55 -7.21
CA ILE A 91 5.37 -1.06 -8.39
C ILE A 91 6.32 -0.37 -9.40
N ASN A 92 7.42 0.20 -8.92
CA ASN A 92 8.37 0.98 -9.72
C ASN A 92 8.90 0.21 -10.94
N GLU A 93 9.04 0.90 -12.08
CA GLU A 93 9.57 0.39 -13.35
C GLU A 93 8.71 -0.69 -14.03
N HIS A 94 7.39 -0.62 -13.86
CA HIS A 94 6.44 -1.52 -14.52
C HIS A 94 5.36 -0.77 -15.32
N VAL A 95 4.72 -1.49 -16.24
CA VAL A 95 3.40 -1.17 -16.79
C VAL A 95 2.34 -1.64 -15.81
N ILE A 96 1.53 -0.74 -15.27
CA ILE A 96 0.41 -1.08 -14.40
C ILE A 96 -0.74 -1.61 -15.25
N LEU A 97 -1.21 -2.82 -14.95
CA LEU A 97 -2.34 -3.45 -15.63
C LEU A 97 -3.46 -3.77 -14.62
N PRO A 98 -4.66 -3.17 -14.78
CA PRO A 98 -5.79 -3.37 -13.87
C PRO A 98 -6.54 -4.67 -14.20
N VAL A 99 -6.26 -5.77 -13.47
CA VAL A 99 -6.79 -7.10 -13.83
C VAL A 99 -8.28 -7.29 -13.56
N ASN A 100 -8.91 -6.38 -12.79
CA ASN A 100 -10.35 -6.40 -12.57
C ASN A 100 -11.10 -5.51 -13.56
N SER A 101 -10.42 -4.92 -14.55
CA SER A 101 -11.05 -4.07 -15.56
C SER A 101 -12.17 -4.81 -16.30
N ASN A 102 -13.32 -4.14 -16.44
CA ASN A 102 -14.46 -4.66 -17.19
C ASN A 102 -14.41 -4.34 -18.70
N VAL A 103 -13.38 -3.62 -19.16
CA VAL A 103 -13.20 -3.20 -20.56
C VAL A 103 -11.89 -3.65 -21.19
N LEU A 104 -11.01 -4.30 -20.41
CA LEU A 104 -9.76 -4.87 -20.90
C LEU A 104 -9.80 -6.40 -20.81
N GLU A 105 -9.49 -7.07 -21.90
CA GLU A 105 -9.19 -8.50 -21.88
C GLU A 105 -7.68 -8.67 -21.65
N ILE A 106 -7.30 -9.05 -20.43
CA ILE A 106 -5.90 -9.26 -20.04
C ILE A 106 -5.63 -10.76 -19.92
N SER A 107 -4.60 -11.26 -20.60
CA SER A 107 -4.23 -12.69 -20.58
C SER A 107 -2.72 -12.91 -20.66
N GLU A 108 -2.23 -13.91 -19.93
CA GLU A 108 -0.83 -14.35 -20.05
C GLU A 108 -0.71 -15.36 -21.20
N LYS A 109 0.23 -15.14 -22.14
CA LYS A 109 0.55 -16.08 -23.22
C LYS A 109 2.07 -16.19 -23.38
N GLY A 110 2.62 -17.35 -23.03
CA GLY A 110 4.07 -17.53 -22.94
C GLY A 110 4.66 -16.59 -21.90
N GLU A 111 5.73 -15.88 -22.27
CA GLU A 111 6.43 -14.94 -21.38
C GLU A 111 5.84 -13.52 -21.39
N ASN A 112 4.67 -13.31 -22.03
CA ASN A 112 4.07 -12.00 -22.22
C ASN A 112 2.66 -11.89 -21.62
N VAL A 113 2.30 -10.69 -21.21
CA VAL A 113 0.93 -10.27 -20.92
C VAL A 113 0.36 -9.57 -22.15
N ASN A 114 -0.76 -10.05 -22.65
CA ASN A 114 -1.51 -9.46 -23.76
C ASN A 114 -2.71 -8.70 -23.22
N VAL A 115 -2.95 -7.51 -23.74
CA VAL A 115 -4.08 -6.66 -23.39
C VAL A 115 -4.83 -6.30 -24.67
N LYS A 116 -6.12 -6.60 -24.71
CA LYS A 116 -7.03 -6.21 -25.80
C LYS A 116 -8.07 -5.23 -25.28
N CYS A 117 -8.22 -4.12 -25.99
CA CYS A 117 -9.17 -3.04 -25.65
C CYS A 117 -10.48 -3.16 -26.43
N GLU A 118 -11.54 -2.48 -25.97
CA GLU A 118 -12.84 -2.43 -26.67
C GLU A 118 -12.76 -1.90 -28.10
N ASP A 119 -11.84 -0.98 -28.38
CA ASP A 119 -11.60 -0.41 -29.72
C ASP A 119 -10.83 -1.35 -30.67
N GLY A 120 -10.47 -2.55 -30.22
CA GLY A 120 -9.71 -3.54 -30.97
C GLY A 120 -8.18 -3.36 -30.91
N SER A 121 -7.68 -2.33 -30.23
CA SER A 121 -6.24 -2.15 -30.00
C SER A 121 -5.65 -3.30 -29.19
N LEU A 122 -4.40 -3.65 -29.49
CA LEU A 122 -3.66 -4.74 -28.84
C LEU A 122 -2.34 -4.24 -28.29
N PHE A 123 -2.03 -4.64 -27.06
CA PHE A 123 -0.71 -4.50 -26.45
C PHE A 123 -0.17 -5.86 -26.04
N SER A 124 1.14 -6.00 -26.06
CA SER A 124 1.86 -7.19 -25.58
C SER A 124 3.14 -6.73 -24.89
N PHE A 125 3.27 -7.05 -23.61
CA PHE A 125 4.43 -6.67 -22.79
C PHE A 125 5.07 -7.93 -22.19
N PRO A 126 6.40 -7.97 -21.96
CA PRO A 126 7.02 -9.01 -21.16
C PRO A 126 6.38 -9.10 -19.77
N ARG A 127 6.15 -10.30 -19.24
CA ARG A 127 5.48 -10.50 -17.96
C ARG A 127 6.19 -9.81 -16.79
N ASN A 128 7.52 -9.75 -16.85
CA ASN A 128 8.37 -9.11 -15.86
C ASN A 128 8.34 -7.57 -15.91
N ASP A 129 7.81 -6.99 -17.00
CA ASP A 129 7.65 -5.55 -17.13
C ASP A 129 6.24 -5.11 -16.69
N CYS A 130 5.38 -6.03 -16.25
CA CYS A 130 4.00 -5.75 -15.86
C CYS A 130 3.77 -5.89 -14.37
N LYS A 131 3.06 -4.92 -13.81
CA LYS A 131 2.46 -5.01 -12.48
C LYS A 131 0.95 -5.23 -12.61
N LEU A 132 0.53 -6.47 -12.40
CA LEU A 132 -0.88 -6.85 -12.39
C LEU A 132 -1.50 -6.47 -11.04
N LEU A 133 -2.38 -5.46 -11.02
CA LEU A 133 -3.01 -4.96 -9.81
C LEU A 133 -4.51 -5.32 -9.78
N PRO A 134 -5.07 -5.76 -8.63
CA PRO A 134 -6.47 -6.11 -8.48
C PRO A 134 -7.35 -4.85 -8.36
N ILE A 135 -7.27 -3.99 -9.36
CA ILE A 135 -8.00 -2.73 -9.51
C ILE A 135 -8.74 -2.75 -10.85
N GLU A 136 -9.79 -1.96 -11.00
CA GLU A 136 -10.59 -1.85 -12.23
C GLU A 136 -9.97 -0.86 -13.21
N HIS A 137 -9.41 0.24 -12.70
CA HIS A 137 -8.75 1.29 -13.47
C HIS A 137 -7.39 1.63 -12.87
N SER A 138 -6.40 1.96 -13.71
CA SER A 138 -5.09 2.44 -13.25
C SER A 138 -5.11 3.95 -12.91
N SER A 139 -6.19 4.43 -12.28
CA SER A 139 -6.37 5.81 -11.86
C SER A 139 -5.61 6.12 -10.58
N ALA A 140 -5.34 7.41 -10.31
CA ALA A 140 -4.71 7.81 -9.06
C ALA A 140 -5.56 7.43 -7.83
N GLU A 141 -6.89 7.47 -7.94
CA GLU A 141 -7.85 7.09 -6.90
C GLU A 141 -7.72 5.62 -6.50
N GLU A 142 -7.76 4.71 -7.49
CA GLU A 142 -7.68 3.27 -7.21
C GLU A 142 -6.27 2.84 -6.79
N LEU A 143 -5.23 3.51 -7.31
CA LEU A 143 -3.88 3.33 -6.80
C LEU A 143 -3.77 3.77 -5.33
N ALA A 144 -4.42 4.86 -4.93
CA ALA A 144 -4.44 5.30 -3.54
C ALA A 144 -5.17 4.29 -2.64
N GLU A 145 -6.29 3.74 -3.09
CA GLU A 145 -7.03 2.69 -2.38
C GLU A 145 -6.20 1.40 -2.27
N TYR A 146 -5.61 0.94 -3.36
CA TYR A 146 -4.74 -0.25 -3.38
C TYR A 146 -3.57 -0.11 -2.41
N ILE A 147 -2.86 1.01 -2.46
CA ILE A 147 -1.71 1.27 -1.60
C ILE A 147 -2.14 1.40 -0.14
N LEU A 148 -3.31 1.99 0.14
CA LEU A 148 -3.87 2.05 1.49
C LEU A 148 -4.15 0.65 2.04
N GLY A 149 -4.81 -0.21 1.26
CA GLY A 149 -5.04 -1.61 1.61
C GLY A 149 -3.74 -2.36 1.91
N LYS A 150 -2.74 -2.24 1.02
CA LYS A 150 -1.42 -2.86 1.24
C LYS A 150 -0.67 -2.30 2.45
N THR A 151 -0.82 -1.02 2.74
CA THR A 151 -0.24 -0.41 3.95
C THR A 151 -0.86 -1.01 5.21
N ILE A 152 -2.18 -1.20 5.24
CA ILE A 152 -2.89 -1.82 6.37
C ILE A 152 -2.50 -3.29 6.52
N GLU A 153 -2.47 -4.06 5.43
CA GLU A 153 -2.01 -5.45 5.43
C GLU A 153 -0.60 -5.56 6.02
N HIS A 154 0.32 -4.70 5.61
CA HIS A 154 1.72 -4.73 6.07
C HIS A 154 1.85 -4.39 7.56
N PHE A 155 1.05 -3.46 8.08
CA PHE A 155 1.07 -3.14 9.51
C PHE A 155 0.29 -4.14 10.36
N SER A 156 -0.73 -4.80 9.79
CA SER A 156 -1.81 -5.53 10.45
C SER A 156 -2.82 -4.64 11.21
N GLU A 157 -4.09 -5.02 11.14
CA GLU A 157 -5.17 -4.34 11.89
C GLU A 157 -4.94 -4.40 13.40
N GLU A 158 -4.43 -5.53 13.92
CA GLU A 158 -4.13 -5.70 15.34
C GLU A 158 -3.11 -4.65 15.82
N TYR A 159 -2.02 -4.46 15.08
CA TYR A 159 -1.02 -3.46 15.43
C TYR A 159 -1.59 -2.04 15.34
N LEU A 160 -2.30 -1.72 14.26
CA LEU A 160 -2.85 -0.38 14.05
C LEU A 160 -3.90 -0.03 15.11
N LEU A 161 -4.89 -0.90 15.31
CA LEU A 161 -6.02 -0.65 16.19
C LEU A 161 -5.66 -0.86 17.66
N GLN A 162 -5.20 -2.06 18.02
CA GLN A 162 -5.02 -2.47 19.41
C GLN A 162 -3.77 -1.85 20.02
N MET A 163 -2.62 -2.04 19.37
CA MET A 163 -1.34 -1.58 19.92
C MET A 163 -1.16 -0.07 19.79
N ARG A 164 -1.48 0.50 18.63
CA ARG A 164 -1.19 1.92 18.34
C ARG A 164 -2.38 2.85 18.52
N GLY A 165 -3.62 2.36 18.47
CA GLY A 165 -4.81 3.20 18.58
C GLY A 165 -4.96 4.16 17.40
N VAL A 166 -4.64 3.68 16.20
CA VAL A 166 -4.90 4.39 14.94
C VAL A 166 -6.41 4.38 14.71
N THR A 167 -6.95 5.55 14.40
CA THR A 167 -8.39 5.74 14.14
C THR A 167 -8.68 5.97 12.67
N ALA A 168 -7.76 6.55 11.91
CA ALA A 168 -7.92 6.72 10.47
C ALA A 168 -6.58 6.68 9.76
N MET A 169 -6.62 6.34 8.48
CA MET A 169 -5.47 6.32 7.60
C MET A 169 -5.85 6.84 6.22
N GLU A 170 -4.97 7.64 5.63
CA GLU A 170 -5.14 8.24 4.31
C GLU A 170 -3.87 8.11 3.50
N ILE A 171 -3.99 7.56 2.29
CA ILE A 171 -2.96 7.60 1.27
C ILE A 171 -3.34 8.65 0.24
N ALA A 172 -2.36 9.46 -0.15
CA ALA A 172 -2.44 10.31 -1.32
C ALA A 172 -1.50 9.79 -2.40
N VAL A 173 -1.98 9.72 -3.65
CA VAL A 173 -1.18 9.39 -4.83
C VAL A 173 -1.23 10.56 -5.79
N SER A 174 -0.06 11.06 -6.19
CA SER A 174 0.09 12.16 -7.14
C SER A 174 0.74 11.67 -8.41
N GLU A 175 0.12 11.93 -9.57
CA GLU A 175 0.64 11.58 -10.90
C GLU A 175 1.47 12.71 -11.53
N ALA A 176 1.25 13.94 -11.08
CA ALA A 176 1.96 15.15 -11.50
C ALA A 176 1.88 16.22 -10.41
N PRO A 177 2.77 17.23 -10.39
CA PRO A 177 2.68 18.32 -9.42
C PRO A 177 1.29 18.94 -9.37
N ASN A 178 0.73 19.04 -8.17
CA ASN A 178 -0.61 19.57 -7.88
C ASN A 178 -1.79 18.75 -8.42
N GLN A 179 -1.56 17.53 -8.91
CA GLN A 179 -2.58 16.57 -9.33
C GLN A 179 -2.45 15.32 -8.47
N LEU A 180 -3.40 15.13 -7.56
CA LEU A 180 -3.39 14.04 -6.59
C LEU A 180 -4.79 13.56 -6.23
N ALA A 181 -4.91 12.27 -6.01
CA ALA A 181 -6.08 11.64 -5.42
C ALA A 181 -5.77 11.20 -3.99
N THR A 182 -6.78 11.18 -3.13
CA THR A 182 -6.66 10.70 -1.74
C THR A 182 -7.71 9.64 -1.46
N CYS A 183 -7.28 8.51 -0.90
CA CYS A 183 -8.17 7.52 -0.31
C CYS A 183 -7.98 7.53 1.21
N ARG A 184 -9.08 7.66 1.96
CA ARG A 184 -9.09 7.63 3.43
C ARG A 184 -10.10 6.62 3.92
N ILE A 185 -9.70 5.85 4.91
CA ILE A 185 -10.63 5.03 5.70
C ILE A 185 -10.62 5.44 7.17
N GLN A 186 -11.79 5.35 7.78
CA GLN A 186 -11.92 5.30 9.23
C GLN A 186 -11.72 3.86 9.66
N LEU A 187 -10.74 3.62 10.52
CA LEU A 187 -10.57 2.31 11.13
C LEU A 187 -11.59 2.16 12.28
N PRO A 188 -12.20 0.97 12.45
CA PRO A 188 -13.22 0.76 13.45
C PRO A 188 -12.67 1.01 14.85
N ALA A 189 -13.47 1.68 15.69
CA ALA A 189 -13.12 1.78 17.11
C ALA A 189 -13.06 0.37 17.69
N LEU A 190 -12.04 0.10 18.50
CA LEU A 190 -12.06 -1.09 19.36
C LEU A 190 -13.32 -0.98 20.22
N THR A 191 -14.28 -1.87 19.99
CA THR A 191 -15.35 -2.05 20.97
C THR A 191 -14.68 -2.52 22.25
N ALA A 192 -15.04 -1.90 23.38
CA ALA A 192 -14.53 -2.27 24.69
C ALA A 192 -15.07 -3.66 25.07
N GLY A 193 -14.52 -4.70 24.46
CA GLY A 193 -14.81 -6.10 24.70
C GLY A 193 -13.51 -6.82 25.01
N LYS A 194 -13.20 -6.91 26.31
CA LYS A 194 -12.20 -7.81 26.93
C LYS A 194 -10.93 -8.08 26.11
N VAL A 195 -9.95 -7.17 26.16
CA VAL A 195 -8.55 -7.55 25.93
C VAL A 195 -8.06 -8.19 27.23
N ALA A 196 -8.07 -9.52 27.32
CA ALA A 196 -7.35 -10.24 28.37
C ALA A 196 -5.84 -10.05 28.15
N PRO A 197 -5.03 -9.93 29.21
CA PRO A 197 -3.59 -9.74 29.07
C PRO A 197 -2.97 -10.96 28.39
N ALA A 198 -2.07 -10.70 27.44
CA ALA A 198 -1.29 -11.72 26.75
C ALA A 198 -0.54 -12.59 27.77
N GLN A 199 -0.83 -13.90 27.77
CA GLN A 199 -0.01 -14.90 28.43
C GLN A 199 0.76 -15.71 27.39
N ALA A 200 1.99 -16.05 27.80
CA ALA A 200 3.09 -16.52 27.00
C ALA A 200 2.83 -17.84 26.26
N ALA A 201 3.64 -18.05 25.22
CA ALA A 201 3.69 -19.20 24.34
C ALA A 201 3.72 -20.55 25.08
N THR A 202 3.02 -21.54 24.51
CA THR A 202 3.47 -22.94 24.54
C THR A 202 3.01 -23.65 23.28
N GLU A 203 3.90 -24.51 22.81
CA GLU A 203 3.99 -25.18 21.52
C GLU A 203 3.15 -26.49 21.48
N ILE A 204 3.05 -27.09 20.28
CA ILE A 204 2.63 -28.48 19.96
C ILE A 204 1.09 -28.65 19.81
N GLN A 205 0.47 -29.22 18.76
CA GLN A 205 0.84 -30.26 17.80
C GLN A 205 0.00 -30.20 16.50
N SER A 206 0.62 -30.72 15.44
CA SER A 206 0.08 -31.21 14.16
C SER A 206 -1.23 -32.02 14.21
N ASN A 207 -2.18 -31.76 13.28
CA ASN A 207 -2.47 -32.68 12.15
C ASN A 207 -3.63 -32.22 11.23
N GLN A 208 -3.36 -32.34 9.93
CA GLN A 208 -4.23 -32.72 8.79
C GLN A 208 -5.48 -31.87 8.43
N ILE A 209 -5.52 -31.38 7.18
CA ILE A 209 -6.41 -31.91 6.11
C ILE A 209 -6.07 -31.31 4.72
N LYS A 210 -5.71 -32.24 3.81
CA LYS A 210 -5.99 -32.37 2.37
C LYS A 210 -5.49 -31.32 1.35
N THR A 211 -4.39 -31.75 0.73
CA THR A 211 -3.92 -31.58 -0.64
C THR A 211 -5.00 -31.37 -1.72
N VAL A 212 -4.83 -30.35 -2.55
CA VAL A 212 -5.17 -30.41 -3.99
C VAL A 212 -3.89 -30.09 -4.73
N GLN A 213 -3.40 -31.09 -5.45
CA GLN A 213 -2.12 -31.11 -6.14
C GLN A 213 -2.34 -30.62 -7.58
N ALA A 214 -1.65 -29.55 -7.97
CA ALA A 214 -1.42 -29.22 -9.36
C ALA A 214 0.10 -29.04 -9.50
N ASP A 215 0.70 -29.95 -10.25
CA ASP A 215 2.14 -30.12 -10.41
C ASP A 215 2.78 -28.87 -11.04
N PHE A 216 3.76 -28.29 -10.35
CA PHE A 216 4.71 -27.33 -10.91
C PHE A 216 6.13 -27.84 -10.60
N ASP A 217 6.65 -28.70 -11.49
CA ASP A 217 8.00 -29.24 -11.44
C ASP A 217 8.99 -28.17 -11.94
N ILE A 218 9.48 -27.32 -11.04
CA ILE A 218 10.60 -26.40 -11.30
C ILE A 218 11.90 -27.15 -11.03
N SER A 219 12.27 -28.11 -11.88
CA SER A 219 13.59 -28.74 -11.77
C SER A 219 14.20 -29.20 -13.08
N LYS A 220 13.79 -28.69 -14.25
CA LYS A 220 14.43 -29.03 -15.54
C LYS A 220 14.37 -27.87 -16.52
N ASN A 221 15.17 -26.83 -16.31
CA ASN A 221 15.62 -25.92 -17.39
C ASN A 221 16.85 -25.11 -16.97
N ALA A 222 17.97 -25.79 -16.74
CA ALA A 222 19.28 -25.16 -16.80
C ALA A 222 19.71 -25.09 -18.27
N HIS A 223 19.51 -23.94 -18.92
CA HIS A 223 20.13 -23.65 -20.22
C HIS A 223 21.48 -22.95 -20.01
N PRO A 224 22.55 -23.35 -20.72
CA PRO A 224 23.87 -22.78 -20.54
C PRO A 224 23.94 -21.33 -21.05
N ARG A 225 24.43 -20.42 -20.20
CA ARG A 225 24.71 -19.02 -20.56
C ARG A 225 25.76 -18.99 -21.69
N LYS A 226 25.36 -18.65 -22.91
CA LYS A 226 26.30 -18.26 -23.97
C LYS A 226 26.88 -16.88 -23.63
N ARG A 227 28.21 -16.81 -23.52
CA ARG A 227 28.98 -15.55 -23.43
C ARG A 227 28.67 -14.69 -24.65
N VAL A 228 28.00 -13.55 -24.44
CA VAL A 228 27.94 -12.47 -25.43
C VAL A 228 29.24 -11.68 -25.31
N LYS A 229 30.00 -11.57 -26.41
CA LYS A 229 31.21 -10.74 -26.48
C LYS A 229 30.82 -9.26 -26.47
N PRO A 230 31.58 -8.36 -25.80
CA PRO A 230 31.29 -6.94 -25.81
C PRO A 230 31.50 -6.36 -27.23
N CYS A 231 30.52 -5.59 -27.69
CA CYS A 231 30.62 -4.77 -28.89
C CYS A 231 31.48 -3.55 -28.55
N LEU A 232 32.68 -3.45 -29.14
CA LEU A 232 33.45 -2.22 -29.14
C LEU A 232 32.84 -1.29 -30.20
N CYS A 233 32.27 -0.16 -29.77
CA CYS A 233 32.15 1.01 -30.62
C CYS A 233 33.09 2.08 -30.05
N ALA A 234 34.20 2.29 -30.76
CA ALA A 234 35.09 3.43 -30.61
C ALA A 234 35.00 4.24 -31.91
N THR A 235 34.54 5.49 -31.78
CA THR A 235 35.00 6.77 -32.34
C THR A 235 33.85 7.76 -32.29
#